data_AF-A0A259JVV7-F1
#
_entry.id   AF-A0A259JVV7-F1
#
_cell.length_a   1.000
_cell.length_b   1.000
_cell.length_c   1.000
_cell.angle_alpha   90.00
_cell.angle_beta   90.00
_cell.angle_gamma   90.00
#
_symmetry.space_group_name_H-M   'P 1'
#
loop_
_entity.id
_entity.type
_entity.pdbx_description
1 polymer ?
#
loop_
_entity_poly.entity_id
_entity_poly.type
_entity_poly.pdbx_seq_one_letter_code
_entity_poly.pdbx_strand_id
1 'polypeptide(L)'
;TPFGNSITTAEHAIALLLALARQIPQANTRTQAGEWPKKDFMGVEVTGKTLGLIGAGNIGSIVASRALGLKMKVIAFDPFLTADRAIEIGVEKVDLEGLLSRADFITLHTPLTDQTRNILSRENLQQTKPGVRIVNCARGGLIDEEALAELLESGHVAGAALDVFQTEPAKESPLFGMPNFICTPHLGASTTEAQVNVALQVAEQMADYLVNGGVSNALNMPSLSAEEAPKLKPYMGLAENLGSLVGQLAHGNLTKISIEREGAAAELAGKPIEGAVLAGLMRRYSDTVNMVNAPYLAKERGLDVRSIRHEREGAYNTLIRVTVGTEQGDRSVAGTLFGNNAPRLVEIFGIGIEAELSGHMLYIVNDDAPGFIGRIGTLLGEHAINIGTFNLGRRQAGGEAVLLLSVDQPIPQSVVDKACDLEGVRVVTPLSF
;
A
#
# COMPACT_ATOMS: atom_id res chain seq x y z
N THR A 1 -6.05 5.81 -12.31
CA THR A 1 -6.05 4.35 -12.57
C THR A 1 -4.67 3.92 -13.04
N PRO A 2 -4.13 2.78 -12.58
CA PRO A 2 -2.69 2.49 -12.71
C PRO A 2 -2.22 2.13 -14.13
N PHE A 3 -3.12 1.85 -15.07
CA PHE A 3 -2.75 1.38 -16.41
C PHE A 3 -3.06 2.36 -17.54
N GLY A 4 -4.02 3.28 -17.34
CA GLY A 4 -4.60 4.12 -18.41
C GLY A 4 -3.63 5.00 -19.18
N ASN A 5 -2.46 5.32 -18.61
CA ASN A 5 -1.43 6.15 -19.23
C ASN A 5 -0.20 5.37 -19.72
N SER A 6 -0.14 4.04 -19.53
CA SER A 6 1.11 3.28 -19.71
C SER A 6 1.68 3.38 -21.14
N ILE A 7 0.80 3.32 -22.14
CA ILE A 7 1.18 3.43 -23.56
C ILE A 7 1.69 4.85 -23.85
N THR A 8 0.93 5.87 -23.46
CA THR A 8 1.28 7.27 -23.70
C THR A 8 2.60 7.65 -23.05
N THR A 9 2.86 7.20 -21.82
CA THR A 9 4.14 7.50 -21.16
C THR A 9 5.30 6.80 -21.87
N ALA A 10 5.10 5.57 -22.34
CA ALA A 10 6.12 4.86 -23.11
C ALA A 10 6.41 5.53 -24.46
N GLU A 11 5.39 5.99 -25.17
CA GLU A 11 5.53 6.74 -26.42
C GLU A 11 6.26 8.07 -26.20
N HIS A 12 5.94 8.78 -25.13
CA HIS A 12 6.62 10.02 -24.76
C HIS A 12 8.10 9.81 -24.45
N ALA A 13 8.46 8.73 -23.76
CA ALA A 13 9.86 8.37 -23.51
C ALA A 13 10.63 8.07 -24.82
N ILE A 14 10.02 7.34 -25.76
CA ILE A 14 10.61 7.08 -27.08
C ILE A 14 10.71 8.38 -27.91
N ALA A 15 9.69 9.24 -27.84
CA ALA A 15 9.70 10.53 -28.53
C ALA A 15 10.84 11.42 -28.03
N LEU A 16 11.02 11.53 -26.71
CA LEU A 16 12.13 12.27 -26.11
C LEU A 16 13.49 11.64 -26.41
N LEU A 17 13.59 10.31 -26.43
CA LEU A 17 14.81 9.61 -26.86
C LEU A 17 15.21 10.00 -28.29
N LEU A 18 14.26 9.98 -29.23
CA LEU A 18 14.52 10.35 -30.64
C LEU A 18 14.78 11.86 -30.79
N ALA A 19 14.05 12.70 -30.06
CA ALA A 19 14.27 14.14 -30.03
C ALA A 19 15.68 14.48 -29.55
N LEU A 20 16.16 13.77 -28.53
CA LEU A 20 17.50 13.91 -27.98
C LEU A 20 18.57 13.38 -28.94
N ALA A 21 18.34 12.23 -29.58
CA ALA A 21 19.25 11.68 -30.56
C ALA A 21 19.50 12.63 -31.76
N ARG A 22 18.51 13.49 -32.08
CA ARG A 22 18.51 14.35 -33.27
C ARG A 22 18.48 15.85 -32.97
N GLN A 23 18.57 16.25 -31.70
CA GLN A 23 18.56 17.66 -31.24
C GLN A 23 17.37 18.47 -31.79
N ILE A 24 16.19 17.83 -31.84
CA ILE A 24 15.01 18.35 -32.56
C ILE A 24 14.57 19.73 -32.05
N PRO A 25 14.37 19.96 -30.73
CA PRO A 25 13.87 21.25 -30.25
C PRO A 25 14.82 22.41 -30.58
N GLN A 26 16.12 22.20 -30.39
CA GLN A 26 17.14 23.22 -30.66
C GLN A 26 17.24 23.54 -32.16
N ALA A 27 17.22 22.51 -33.01
CA ALA A 27 17.22 22.69 -34.47
C ALA A 27 15.94 23.39 -34.96
N ASN A 28 14.78 23.03 -34.41
CA ASN A 28 13.50 23.67 -34.71
C ASN A 28 13.53 25.16 -34.37
N THR A 29 13.94 25.52 -33.16
CA THR A 29 14.00 26.93 -32.71
C THR A 29 14.84 27.79 -33.66
N ARG A 30 16.05 27.34 -34.01
CA ARG A 30 16.94 28.11 -34.91
C ARG A 30 16.39 28.19 -36.34
N THR A 31 15.80 27.11 -36.84
CA THR A 31 15.21 27.10 -38.19
C THR A 31 14.00 28.03 -38.28
N GLN A 32 13.14 28.07 -37.24
CA GLN A 32 12.01 29.01 -37.18
C GLN A 32 12.47 30.47 -37.06
N ALA A 33 13.64 30.72 -36.46
CA ALA A 33 14.29 32.03 -36.45
C ALA A 33 14.87 32.45 -37.82
N GLY A 34 14.73 31.62 -38.86
CA GLY A 34 15.23 31.88 -40.21
C GLY A 34 16.70 31.51 -40.44
N GLU A 35 17.34 30.87 -39.46
CA GLU A 35 18.72 30.39 -39.60
C GLU A 35 18.77 29.05 -40.36
N TRP A 36 19.92 28.73 -40.96
CA TRP A 36 20.17 27.42 -41.60
C TRP A 36 21.44 26.72 -41.08
N PRO A 37 21.51 26.41 -39.77
CA PRO A 37 22.73 25.95 -39.10
C PRO A 37 23.02 24.45 -39.29
N LYS A 38 22.90 23.92 -40.52
CA LYS A 38 23.02 22.48 -40.80
C LYS A 38 24.32 21.86 -40.24
N LYS A 39 25.41 22.61 -40.25
CA LYS A 39 26.74 22.16 -39.77
C LYS A 39 26.86 22.09 -38.25
N ASP A 40 25.96 22.75 -37.51
CA ASP A 40 26.01 22.84 -36.05
C ASP A 40 25.28 21.66 -35.38
N PHE A 41 24.53 20.87 -36.15
CA PHE A 41 23.72 19.76 -35.65
C PHE A 41 24.24 18.42 -36.19
N MET A 42 24.78 17.59 -35.30
CA MET A 42 25.24 16.24 -35.60
C MET A 42 24.60 15.25 -34.63
N GLY A 43 23.48 14.66 -35.08
CA GLY A 43 22.77 13.66 -34.31
C GLY A 43 23.44 12.29 -34.31
N VAL A 44 22.82 11.35 -33.61
CA VAL A 44 23.23 9.94 -33.58
C VAL A 44 22.13 9.03 -34.09
N GLU A 45 22.54 7.93 -34.71
CA GLU A 45 21.64 6.84 -35.08
C GLU A 45 21.39 5.92 -33.88
N VAL A 46 20.13 5.53 -33.66
CA VAL A 46 19.71 4.64 -32.57
C VAL A 46 19.81 3.15 -32.94
N THR A 47 19.72 2.82 -34.22
CA THR A 47 19.85 1.45 -34.73
C THR A 47 21.14 0.80 -34.25
N GLY A 48 21.04 -0.40 -33.67
CA GLY A 48 22.17 -1.17 -33.16
C GLY A 48 22.80 -0.65 -31.86
N LYS A 49 22.40 0.54 -31.37
CA LYS A 49 22.81 1.06 -30.05
C LYS A 49 22.15 0.30 -28.93
N THR A 50 22.75 0.37 -27.75
CA THR A 50 22.24 -0.27 -26.53
C THR A 50 21.40 0.71 -25.72
N LEU A 51 20.13 0.36 -25.50
CA LEU A 51 19.25 1.03 -24.54
C LEU A 51 19.33 0.29 -23.19
N GLY A 52 19.77 1.01 -22.16
CA GLY A 52 19.64 0.63 -20.77
C GLY A 52 18.26 1.02 -20.22
N LEU A 53 17.45 0.02 -19.88
CA LEU A 53 16.13 0.17 -19.30
C LEU A 53 16.20 -0.03 -17.78
N ILE A 54 16.04 1.04 -17.00
CA ILE A 54 15.96 0.96 -15.54
C ILE A 54 14.48 0.85 -15.15
N GLY A 55 14.05 -0.36 -14.77
CA GLY A 55 12.65 -0.70 -14.50
C GLY A 55 11.94 -1.34 -15.70
N ALA A 56 11.48 -2.58 -15.55
CA ALA A 56 10.84 -3.38 -16.60
C ALA A 56 9.35 -3.66 -16.32
N GLY A 57 8.70 -2.81 -15.52
CA GLY A 57 7.26 -2.85 -15.27
C GLY A 57 6.42 -2.52 -16.52
N ASN A 58 5.14 -2.14 -16.33
CA ASN A 58 4.19 -1.95 -17.44
C ASN A 58 4.71 -0.98 -18.52
N ILE A 59 5.16 0.22 -18.13
CA ILE A 59 5.68 1.23 -19.06
C ILE A 59 7.01 0.75 -19.67
N GLY A 60 7.94 0.29 -18.83
CA GLY A 60 9.26 -0.15 -19.29
C GLY A 60 9.20 -1.28 -20.31
N SER A 61 8.29 -2.24 -20.14
CA SER A 61 8.04 -3.32 -21.11
C SER A 61 7.57 -2.79 -22.48
N ILE A 62 6.73 -1.75 -22.51
CA ILE A 62 6.27 -1.13 -23.77
C ILE A 62 7.42 -0.36 -24.42
N VAL A 63 8.22 0.36 -23.63
CA VAL A 63 9.43 1.06 -24.12
C VAL A 63 10.42 0.07 -24.72
N ALA A 64 10.68 -1.06 -24.06
CA ALA A 64 11.52 -2.13 -24.58
C ALA A 64 11.02 -2.64 -25.94
N SER A 65 9.73 -2.95 -26.05
CA SER A 65 9.11 -3.36 -27.32
C SER A 65 9.35 -2.33 -28.44
N ARG A 66 9.24 -1.03 -28.14
CA ARG A 66 9.39 0.03 -29.15
C ARG A 66 10.84 0.23 -29.54
N ALA A 67 11.77 0.16 -28.59
CA ALA A 67 13.20 0.21 -28.83
C ALA A 67 13.69 -0.98 -29.67
N LEU A 68 13.20 -2.19 -29.40
CA LEU A 68 13.47 -3.37 -30.23
C LEU A 68 12.90 -3.20 -31.65
N GLY A 69 11.72 -2.58 -31.78
CA GLY A 69 11.13 -2.19 -33.06
C GLY A 69 12.04 -1.25 -33.87
N LEU A 70 12.69 -0.30 -33.18
CA LEU A 70 13.73 0.59 -33.71
C LEU A 70 15.10 -0.08 -33.90
N LYS A 71 15.17 -1.41 -33.71
CA LYS A 71 16.39 -2.22 -33.87
C LYS A 71 17.53 -1.83 -32.93
N MET A 72 17.19 -1.32 -31.74
CA MET A 72 18.14 -1.18 -30.63
C MET A 72 18.36 -2.53 -29.95
N LYS A 73 19.47 -2.67 -29.22
CA LYS A 73 19.68 -3.74 -28.23
C LYS A 73 19.14 -3.23 -26.90
N VAL A 74 18.36 -4.03 -26.18
CA VAL A 74 17.78 -3.60 -24.89
C VAL A 74 18.35 -4.46 -23.76
N ILE A 75 18.99 -3.80 -22.80
CA ILE A 75 19.43 -4.40 -21.53
C ILE A 75 18.62 -3.78 -20.40
N ALA A 76 18.20 -4.58 -19.42
CA ALA A 76 17.27 -4.13 -18.40
C ALA A 76 17.79 -4.44 -16.98
N PHE A 77 17.72 -3.43 -16.11
CA PHE A 77 17.90 -3.58 -14.67
C PHE A 77 16.55 -3.43 -13.98
N ASP A 78 16.10 -4.51 -13.35
CA ASP A 78 14.93 -4.51 -12.46
C ASP A 78 15.07 -5.69 -11.47
N PRO A 79 15.13 -5.43 -10.15
CA PRO A 79 15.26 -6.47 -9.13
C PRO A 79 14.14 -7.52 -9.20
N PHE A 80 12.95 -7.15 -9.68
CA PHE A 80 11.75 -7.99 -9.70
C PHE A 80 11.52 -8.67 -11.06
N LEU A 81 12.32 -8.35 -12.09
CA LEU A 81 12.22 -8.98 -13.40
C LEU A 81 12.73 -10.43 -13.35
N THR A 82 11.89 -11.41 -13.67
CA THR A 82 12.32 -12.81 -13.78
C THR A 82 13.06 -13.07 -15.08
N ALA A 83 13.89 -14.12 -15.13
CA ALA A 83 14.61 -14.50 -16.35
C ALA A 83 13.64 -14.85 -17.50
N ASP A 84 12.58 -15.60 -17.20
CA ASP A 84 11.55 -15.97 -18.19
C ASP A 84 10.86 -14.73 -18.76
N ARG A 85 10.50 -13.78 -17.90
CA ARG A 85 9.87 -12.54 -18.36
C ARG A 85 10.82 -11.70 -19.22
N ALA A 86 12.11 -11.66 -18.88
CA ALA A 86 13.11 -10.94 -19.69
C ALA A 86 13.21 -11.53 -21.11
N ILE A 87 13.21 -12.85 -21.24
CA ILE A 87 13.19 -13.55 -22.53
C ILE A 87 11.91 -13.22 -23.30
N GLU A 88 10.75 -13.27 -22.63
CA GLU A 88 9.44 -13.00 -23.23
C GLU A 88 9.35 -11.59 -23.84
N ILE A 89 9.89 -10.57 -23.14
CA ILE A 89 9.90 -9.19 -23.63
C ILE A 89 11.11 -8.87 -24.52
N GLY A 90 11.98 -9.85 -24.78
CA GLY A 90 13.11 -9.72 -25.70
C GLY A 90 14.25 -8.84 -25.20
N VAL A 91 14.47 -8.76 -23.88
CA VAL A 91 15.54 -7.97 -23.26
C VAL A 91 16.56 -8.83 -22.53
N GLU A 92 17.80 -8.36 -22.43
CA GLU A 92 18.83 -8.99 -21.60
C GLU A 92 18.76 -8.42 -20.17
N LYS A 93 18.45 -9.26 -19.18
CA LYS A 93 18.50 -8.85 -17.77
C LYS A 93 19.96 -8.71 -17.31
N VAL A 94 20.30 -7.55 -16.74
CA VAL A 94 21.64 -7.24 -16.20
C VAL A 94 21.50 -6.61 -14.81
N ASP A 95 22.61 -6.52 -14.08
CA ASP A 95 22.70 -5.66 -12.90
C ASP A 95 22.88 -4.18 -13.29
N LEU A 96 22.81 -3.28 -12.31
CA LEU A 96 22.90 -1.85 -12.56
C LEU A 96 24.26 -1.47 -13.15
N GLU A 97 25.36 -2.02 -12.62
CA GLU A 97 26.72 -1.77 -13.11
C GLU A 97 26.89 -2.19 -14.59
N GLY A 98 26.41 -3.39 -14.93
CA GLY A 98 26.40 -3.88 -16.31
C GLY A 98 25.53 -3.04 -17.24
N LEU A 99 24.44 -2.44 -16.73
CA LEU A 99 23.65 -1.48 -17.50
C LEU A 99 24.41 -0.19 -17.78
N LEU A 100 24.95 0.44 -16.73
CA LEU A 100 25.62 1.76 -16.82
C LEU A 100 26.82 1.71 -17.76
N SER A 101 27.64 0.66 -17.65
CA SER A 101 28.88 0.51 -18.44
C SER A 101 28.65 0.18 -19.93
N ARG A 102 27.44 -0.26 -20.32
CA ARG A 102 27.12 -0.71 -21.68
C ARG A 102 26.17 0.21 -22.45
N ALA A 103 25.28 0.90 -21.74
CA ALA A 103 24.19 1.66 -22.34
C ALA A 103 24.68 2.91 -23.11
N ASP A 104 24.22 3.06 -24.35
CA ASP A 104 24.38 4.30 -25.14
C ASP A 104 23.25 5.31 -24.83
N PHE A 105 22.07 4.76 -24.49
CA PHE A 105 20.90 5.49 -24.02
C PHE A 105 20.43 4.86 -22.73
N ILE A 106 20.00 5.66 -21.75
CA ILE A 106 19.38 5.18 -20.51
C ILE A 106 18.00 5.81 -20.38
N THR A 107 17.00 5.00 -20.02
CA THR A 107 15.65 5.47 -19.73
C THR A 107 15.11 4.83 -18.44
N LEU A 108 14.45 5.65 -17.62
CA LEU A 108 13.96 5.25 -16.30
C LEU A 108 12.44 5.04 -16.30
N HIS A 109 12.00 3.94 -15.69
CA HIS A 109 10.61 3.50 -15.58
C HIS A 109 10.32 2.83 -14.22
N THR A 110 10.94 3.32 -13.16
CA THR A 110 10.73 2.85 -11.78
C THR A 110 9.89 3.86 -10.97
N PRO A 111 9.17 3.40 -9.92
CA PRO A 111 8.59 4.31 -8.94
C PRO A 111 9.69 5.01 -8.13
N LEU A 112 9.36 6.17 -7.54
CA LEU A 112 10.23 6.83 -6.55
C LEU A 112 9.98 6.20 -5.18
N THR A 113 11.02 5.63 -4.61
CA THR A 113 11.10 5.01 -3.28
C THR A 113 12.45 5.35 -2.68
N ASP A 114 12.68 5.06 -1.40
CA ASP A 114 14.00 5.29 -0.80
C ASP A 114 15.12 4.45 -1.47
N GLN A 115 14.78 3.30 -2.05
CA GLN A 115 15.73 2.43 -2.76
C GLN A 115 16.04 2.91 -4.19
N THR A 116 15.14 3.70 -4.79
CA THR A 116 15.26 4.16 -6.19
C THR A 116 15.54 5.66 -6.31
N ARG A 117 15.49 6.38 -5.18
CA ARG A 117 15.88 7.79 -5.09
C ARG A 117 17.33 7.94 -5.51
N ASN A 118 17.58 8.84 -6.45
CA ASN A 118 18.89 9.06 -7.05
C ASN A 118 19.55 7.75 -7.49
N ILE A 119 18.80 6.83 -8.09
CA ILE A 119 19.38 5.61 -8.68
C ILE A 119 20.44 5.97 -9.74
N LEU A 120 20.27 7.09 -10.44
CA LEU A 120 21.34 7.76 -11.16
C LEU A 120 21.90 8.90 -10.30
N SER A 121 22.61 8.53 -9.24
CA SER A 121 23.40 9.46 -8.41
C SER A 121 24.63 9.94 -9.19
N ARG A 122 25.36 10.90 -8.62
CA ARG A 122 26.66 11.33 -9.14
C ARG A 122 27.61 10.15 -9.44
N GLU A 123 27.74 9.23 -8.50
CA GLU A 123 28.64 8.08 -8.61
C GLU A 123 28.20 7.13 -9.74
N ASN A 124 26.90 6.90 -9.89
CA ASN A 124 26.38 6.03 -10.95
C ASN A 124 26.41 6.71 -12.32
N LEU A 125 26.15 8.01 -12.38
CA LEU A 125 26.28 8.78 -13.62
C LEU A 125 27.73 8.77 -14.13
N GLN A 126 28.73 8.85 -13.26
CA GLN A 126 30.15 8.77 -13.64
C GLN A 126 30.56 7.39 -14.19
N GLN A 127 29.86 6.32 -13.80
CA GLN A 127 30.10 4.96 -14.30
C GLN A 127 29.50 4.72 -15.69
N THR A 128 28.66 5.63 -16.18
CA THR A 128 28.09 5.51 -17.52
C THR A 128 29.15 5.68 -18.61
N LYS A 129 28.86 5.16 -19.80
CA LYS A 129 29.69 5.42 -20.98
C LYS A 129 29.80 6.93 -21.26
N PRO A 130 31.00 7.45 -21.55
CA PRO A 130 31.13 8.79 -22.10
C PRO A 130 30.29 8.95 -23.36
N GLY A 131 29.50 10.01 -23.41
CA GLY A 131 28.55 10.30 -24.49
C GLY A 131 27.18 9.64 -24.35
N VAL A 132 26.85 9.06 -23.19
CA VAL A 132 25.52 8.52 -22.89
C VAL A 132 24.44 9.60 -23.02
N ARG A 133 23.22 9.18 -23.40
CA ARG A 133 22.02 10.03 -23.42
C ARG A 133 20.97 9.51 -22.45
N ILE A 134 20.39 10.39 -21.64
CA ILE A 134 19.51 9.98 -20.53
C ILE A 134 18.10 10.54 -20.71
N VAL A 135 17.08 9.71 -20.49
CA VAL A 135 15.66 10.09 -20.57
C VAL A 135 14.96 9.74 -19.27
N ASN A 136 14.18 10.67 -18.70
CA ASN A 136 13.33 10.39 -17.55
C ASN A 136 11.91 10.92 -17.78
N CYS A 137 10.97 9.98 -17.95
CA CYS A 137 9.53 10.25 -17.97
C CYS A 137 8.81 9.51 -16.83
N ALA A 138 9.54 9.08 -15.79
CA ALA A 138 8.98 8.29 -14.71
C ALA A 138 8.65 9.13 -13.49
N ARG A 139 9.66 9.51 -12.70
CA ARG A 139 9.49 10.33 -11.50
C ARG A 139 10.68 11.28 -11.33
N GLY A 140 10.42 12.48 -10.84
CA GLY A 140 11.45 13.37 -10.32
C GLY A 140 12.22 12.74 -9.16
N GLY A 141 13.48 13.12 -8.98
CA GLY A 141 14.34 12.58 -7.91
C GLY A 141 14.86 11.15 -8.12
N LEU A 142 14.68 10.56 -9.31
CA LEU A 142 15.39 9.34 -9.72
C LEU A 142 16.82 9.62 -10.22
N ILE A 143 17.07 10.86 -10.62
CA ILE A 143 18.36 11.36 -11.09
C ILE A 143 18.76 12.52 -10.18
N ASP A 144 20.02 12.56 -9.79
CA ASP A 144 20.61 13.76 -9.19
C ASP A 144 20.74 14.85 -10.27
N GLU A 145 19.85 15.85 -10.23
CA GLU A 145 19.75 16.90 -11.27
C GLU A 145 20.99 17.80 -11.31
N GLU A 146 21.64 18.05 -10.16
CA GLU A 146 22.87 18.84 -10.07
C GLU A 146 24.04 18.07 -10.68
N ALA A 147 24.19 16.79 -10.32
CA ALA A 147 25.24 15.95 -10.91
C ALA A 147 25.04 15.76 -12.41
N LEU A 148 23.78 15.64 -12.87
CA LEU A 148 23.47 15.58 -14.29
C LEU A 148 23.87 16.88 -15.01
N ALA A 149 23.61 18.05 -14.41
CA ALA A 149 23.99 19.34 -14.97
C ALA A 149 25.52 19.43 -15.16
N GLU A 150 26.29 19.13 -14.11
CA GLU A 150 27.75 19.14 -14.20
C GLU A 150 28.29 18.16 -15.26
N LEU A 151 27.68 16.99 -15.39
CA LEU A 151 28.11 15.99 -16.37
C LEU A 151 27.67 16.31 -17.80
N LEU A 152 26.60 17.08 -17.99
CA LEU A 152 26.25 17.69 -19.28
C LEU A 152 27.27 18.78 -19.65
N GLU A 153 27.63 19.64 -18.70
CA GLU A 153 28.61 20.72 -18.92
C GLU A 153 30.00 20.16 -19.27
N SER A 154 30.43 19.11 -18.57
CA SER A 154 31.71 18.43 -18.88
C SER A 154 31.70 17.64 -20.20
N GLY A 155 30.52 17.36 -20.76
CA GLY A 155 30.34 16.56 -21.96
C GLY A 155 30.40 15.03 -21.75
N HIS A 156 30.52 14.56 -20.49
CA HIS A 156 30.42 13.12 -20.18
C HIS A 156 29.03 12.58 -20.54
N VAL A 157 27.97 13.33 -20.24
CA VAL A 157 26.61 13.07 -20.73
C VAL A 157 26.42 13.90 -22.00
N ALA A 158 26.13 13.26 -23.14
CA ALA A 158 25.98 13.97 -24.42
C ALA A 158 24.66 14.74 -24.54
N GLY A 159 23.68 14.41 -23.70
CA GLY A 159 22.40 15.09 -23.63
C GLY A 159 21.43 14.38 -22.69
N ALA A 160 20.42 15.12 -22.22
CA ALA A 160 19.37 14.56 -21.39
C ALA A 160 17.99 15.11 -21.76
N ALA A 161 16.95 14.32 -21.53
CA ALA A 161 15.56 14.72 -21.72
C ALA A 161 14.71 14.35 -20.49
N LEU A 162 14.16 15.35 -19.79
CA LEU A 162 13.34 15.12 -18.59
C LEU A 162 11.91 15.65 -18.80
N ASP A 163 10.93 14.80 -18.53
CA ASP A 163 9.52 15.18 -18.45
C ASP A 163 9.09 15.49 -17.01
N VAL A 164 9.89 15.07 -16.02
CA VAL A 164 9.56 15.13 -14.60
C VAL A 164 10.74 15.67 -13.80
N PHE A 165 10.45 16.41 -12.74
CA PHE A 165 11.45 17.13 -11.93
C PHE A 165 11.28 16.83 -10.45
N GLN A 166 12.35 16.94 -9.67
CA GLN A 166 12.30 16.70 -8.21
C GLN A 166 11.27 17.61 -7.52
N THR A 167 11.15 18.86 -7.98
CA THR A 167 10.13 19.81 -7.52
C THR A 167 9.28 20.25 -8.69
N GLU A 168 7.96 20.07 -8.57
CA GLU A 168 7.00 20.50 -9.58
C GLU A 168 5.93 21.42 -8.95
N PRO A 169 5.54 22.53 -9.62
CA PRO A 169 6.00 23.00 -10.93
C PRO A 169 7.47 23.45 -10.93
N ALA A 170 8.25 22.95 -11.90
CA ALA A 170 9.67 23.26 -12.04
C ALA A 170 9.84 24.68 -12.61
N LYS A 171 10.02 25.66 -11.73
CA LYS A 171 10.26 27.07 -12.11
C LYS A 171 11.74 27.38 -12.26
N GLU A 172 12.57 26.69 -11.48
CA GLU A 172 14.01 26.84 -11.42
C GLU A 172 14.59 25.43 -11.38
N SER A 173 15.49 25.11 -12.32
CA SER A 173 16.22 23.84 -12.38
C SER A 173 17.64 24.13 -12.88
N PRO A 174 18.67 23.49 -12.32
CA PRO A 174 20.06 23.67 -12.78
C PRO A 174 20.26 23.26 -14.25
N LEU A 175 19.34 22.46 -14.80
CA LEU A 175 19.38 21.96 -16.17
C LEU A 175 18.80 22.95 -17.19
N PHE A 176 18.03 23.95 -16.75
CA PHE A 176 17.39 24.89 -17.66
C PHE A 176 18.41 25.77 -18.38
N GLY A 177 18.30 25.83 -19.71
CA GLY A 177 19.22 26.56 -20.57
C GLY A 177 20.49 25.80 -20.94
N MET A 178 20.72 24.61 -20.40
CA MET A 178 21.89 23.81 -20.77
C MET A 178 21.84 23.36 -22.24
N PRO A 179 22.99 23.32 -22.94
CA PRO A 179 23.06 22.76 -24.28
C PRO A 179 22.70 21.27 -24.26
N ASN A 180 22.01 20.79 -25.29
CA ASN A 180 21.57 19.39 -25.43
C ASN A 180 20.67 18.87 -24.28
N PHE A 181 20.02 19.77 -23.54
CA PHE A 181 18.95 19.44 -22.62
C PHE A 181 17.57 19.66 -23.28
N ILE A 182 16.66 18.73 -23.07
CA ILE A 182 15.25 18.83 -23.49
C ILE A 182 14.38 18.66 -22.25
N CYS A 183 13.36 19.49 -22.11
CA CYS A 183 12.39 19.34 -21.04
C CYS A 183 10.96 19.48 -21.53
N THR A 184 10.06 18.76 -20.89
CA THR A 184 8.61 18.90 -21.06
C THR A 184 7.92 18.98 -19.70
N PRO A 185 6.80 19.70 -19.57
CA PRO A 185 6.16 19.94 -18.28
C PRO A 185 5.22 18.78 -17.89
N HIS A 186 5.78 17.60 -17.62
CA HIS A 186 5.05 16.41 -17.16
C HIS A 186 3.91 15.99 -18.10
N LEU A 187 4.25 15.80 -19.38
CA LEU A 187 3.32 15.46 -20.45
C LEU A 187 3.14 13.95 -20.66
N GLY A 188 3.82 13.09 -19.90
CA GLY A 188 3.79 11.64 -20.08
C GLY A 188 2.40 10.98 -20.03
N ALA A 189 1.37 11.67 -19.56
CA ALA A 189 -0.04 11.21 -19.60
C ALA A 189 -0.99 12.16 -20.35
N SER A 190 -0.45 13.18 -21.03
CA SER A 190 -1.21 14.29 -21.61
C SER A 190 -1.62 14.03 -23.05
N THR A 191 -2.44 13.01 -23.27
CA THR A 191 -3.07 12.68 -24.56
C THR A 191 -4.56 12.44 -24.40
N THR A 192 -5.32 12.66 -25.48
CA THR A 192 -6.77 12.39 -25.49
C THR A 192 -7.06 10.94 -25.14
N GLU A 193 -6.28 9.99 -25.70
CA GLU A 193 -6.43 8.56 -25.47
C GLU A 193 -6.19 8.19 -24.00
N ALA A 194 -5.15 8.74 -23.36
CA ALA A 194 -4.89 8.49 -21.95
C ALA A 194 -6.01 9.05 -21.08
N GLN A 195 -6.49 10.28 -21.35
CA GLN A 195 -7.57 10.89 -20.59
C GLN A 195 -8.88 10.09 -20.72
N VAL A 196 -9.22 9.64 -21.93
CA VAL A 196 -10.40 8.79 -22.17
C VAL A 196 -10.26 7.44 -21.46
N ASN A 197 -9.11 6.77 -21.59
CA ASN A 197 -8.88 5.47 -20.95
C ASN A 197 -8.92 5.56 -19.42
N VAL A 198 -8.37 6.62 -18.84
CA VAL A 198 -8.45 6.86 -17.40
C VAL A 198 -9.91 7.09 -16.98
N ALA A 199 -10.66 7.91 -17.72
CA ALA A 199 -12.06 8.18 -17.42
C ALA A 199 -12.92 6.91 -17.48
N LEU A 200 -12.76 6.10 -18.54
CA LEU A 200 -13.46 4.82 -18.68
C LEU A 200 -13.13 3.86 -17.54
N GLN A 201 -11.83 3.68 -17.23
CA GLN A 201 -11.42 2.78 -16.14
C GLN A 201 -11.96 3.21 -14.77
N VAL A 202 -12.03 4.52 -14.49
CA VAL A 202 -12.65 5.00 -13.23
C VAL A 202 -14.15 4.74 -13.23
N ALA A 203 -14.83 5.03 -14.35
CA ALA A 203 -16.27 4.81 -14.46
C ALA A 203 -16.65 3.32 -14.29
N GLU A 204 -15.88 2.41 -14.90
CA GLU A 204 -16.03 0.97 -14.75
C GLU A 204 -15.80 0.52 -13.30
N GLN A 205 -14.73 0.99 -12.66
CA GLN A 205 -14.46 0.69 -11.25
C GLN A 205 -15.58 1.16 -10.32
N MET A 206 -16.13 2.36 -10.57
CA MET A 206 -17.27 2.87 -9.82
C MET A 206 -18.53 2.05 -10.06
N ALA A 207 -18.81 1.66 -11.31
CA ALA A 207 -19.95 0.84 -11.66
C ALA A 207 -19.87 -0.55 -11.01
N ASP A 208 -18.71 -1.22 -11.09
CA ASP A 208 -18.48 -2.53 -10.48
C ASP A 208 -18.70 -2.51 -8.97
N TYR A 209 -18.20 -1.46 -8.30
CA TYR A 209 -18.39 -1.29 -6.87
C TYR A 209 -19.86 -1.02 -6.50
N LEU A 210 -20.51 -0.07 -7.18
CA LEU A 210 -21.87 0.34 -6.84
C LEU A 210 -22.93 -0.73 -7.16
N VAL A 211 -22.70 -1.52 -8.22
CA VAL A 211 -23.65 -2.55 -8.65
C VAL A 211 -23.40 -3.88 -7.95
N ASN A 212 -22.13 -4.31 -7.87
CA ASN A 212 -21.78 -5.67 -7.44
C ASN A 212 -20.86 -5.72 -6.21
N GLY A 213 -20.39 -4.58 -5.71
CA GLY A 213 -19.41 -4.52 -4.62
C GLY A 213 -17.99 -4.92 -5.02
N GLY A 214 -17.71 -5.10 -6.32
CA GLY A 214 -16.37 -5.41 -6.82
C GLY A 214 -15.42 -4.24 -6.59
N VAL A 215 -14.22 -4.53 -6.11
CA VAL A 215 -13.20 -3.52 -5.79
C VAL A 215 -11.93 -3.85 -6.56
N SER A 216 -11.45 -2.92 -7.36
CA SER A 216 -10.14 -3.05 -7.99
C SER A 216 -9.38 -1.74 -7.89
N ASN A 217 -8.06 -1.83 -7.68
CA ASN A 217 -7.16 -0.68 -7.60
C ASN A 217 -7.55 0.35 -6.51
N ALA A 218 -8.30 -0.06 -5.50
CA ALA A 218 -8.60 0.82 -4.36
C ALA A 218 -7.34 1.06 -3.53
N LEU A 219 -7.18 2.29 -3.07
CA LEU A 219 -6.00 2.69 -2.30
C LEU A 219 -6.09 2.27 -0.83
N ASN A 220 -7.31 2.02 -0.34
CA ASN A 220 -7.62 1.80 1.06
C ASN A 220 -8.30 0.45 1.35
N MET A 221 -8.57 -0.34 0.32
CA MET A 221 -9.22 -1.65 0.43
C MET A 221 -8.53 -2.66 -0.51
N PRO A 222 -8.36 -3.93 -0.11
CA PRO A 222 -7.86 -4.96 -1.01
C PRO A 222 -8.74 -5.08 -2.26
N SER A 223 -8.15 -5.47 -3.39
CA SER A 223 -8.91 -5.84 -4.57
C SER A 223 -9.74 -7.09 -4.28
N LEU A 224 -11.03 -7.02 -4.58
CA LEU A 224 -12.02 -8.07 -4.39
C LEU A 224 -12.82 -8.22 -5.69
N SER A 225 -12.92 -9.43 -6.22
CA SER A 225 -13.81 -9.65 -7.36
C SER A 225 -15.27 -9.42 -6.94
N ALA A 226 -16.14 -9.12 -7.91
CA ALA A 226 -17.58 -9.01 -7.68
C ALA A 226 -18.20 -10.28 -7.06
N GLU A 227 -17.62 -11.45 -7.32
CA GLU A 227 -18.07 -12.72 -6.74
C GLU A 227 -17.61 -12.92 -5.29
N GLU A 228 -16.38 -12.49 -4.97
CA GLU A 228 -15.79 -12.65 -3.65
C GLU A 228 -16.27 -11.58 -2.66
N ALA A 229 -16.51 -10.35 -3.11
CA ALA A 229 -16.81 -9.21 -2.24
C ALA A 229 -18.04 -9.47 -1.33
N PRO A 230 -19.19 -9.96 -1.82
CA PRO A 230 -20.33 -10.27 -0.95
C PRO A 230 -20.03 -11.38 0.05
N LYS A 231 -19.22 -12.38 -0.34
CA LYS A 231 -18.84 -13.52 0.51
C LYS A 231 -17.88 -13.10 1.62
N LEU A 232 -16.93 -12.23 1.33
CA LEU A 232 -15.88 -11.79 2.27
C LEU A 232 -16.34 -10.67 3.22
N LYS A 233 -17.28 -9.82 2.79
CA LYS A 233 -17.75 -8.66 3.57
C LYS A 233 -18.08 -8.97 5.05
N PRO A 234 -18.89 -9.98 5.39
CA PRO A 234 -19.20 -10.24 6.80
C PRO A 234 -17.97 -10.73 7.61
N TYR A 235 -17.06 -11.48 6.98
CA TYR A 235 -15.83 -11.94 7.61
C TYR A 235 -14.84 -10.79 7.86
N MET A 236 -14.74 -9.86 6.92
CA MET A 236 -13.90 -8.67 7.09
C MET A 236 -14.42 -7.79 8.22
N GLY A 237 -15.75 -7.59 8.35
CA GLY A 237 -16.34 -6.86 9.47
C GLY A 237 -16.09 -7.54 10.82
N LEU A 238 -16.24 -8.87 10.89
CA LEU A 238 -15.88 -9.64 12.08
C LEU A 238 -14.38 -9.50 12.43
N ALA A 239 -13.51 -9.68 11.45
CA ALA A 239 -12.06 -9.60 11.61
C ALA A 239 -11.60 -8.23 12.10
N GLU A 240 -12.18 -7.15 11.56
CA GLU A 240 -11.94 -5.78 11.97
C GLU A 240 -12.35 -5.54 13.43
N ASN A 241 -13.52 -6.03 13.84
CA ASN A 241 -13.98 -5.96 15.23
C ASN A 241 -13.06 -6.74 16.18
N LEU A 242 -12.63 -7.94 15.81
CA LEU A 242 -11.70 -8.74 16.64
C LEU A 242 -10.32 -8.06 16.74
N GLY A 243 -9.81 -7.51 15.64
CA GLY A 243 -8.58 -6.73 15.63
C GLY A 243 -8.67 -5.49 16.52
N SER A 244 -9.76 -4.74 16.42
CA SER A 244 -10.04 -3.57 17.26
C SER A 244 -10.13 -3.95 18.74
N LEU A 245 -10.84 -5.02 19.08
CA LEU A 245 -10.99 -5.49 20.46
C LEU A 245 -9.63 -5.85 21.07
N VAL A 246 -8.82 -6.64 20.35
CA VAL A 246 -7.48 -7.00 20.83
C VAL A 246 -6.58 -5.78 20.93
N GLY A 247 -6.62 -4.88 19.95
CA GLY A 247 -5.86 -3.64 20.01
C GLY A 247 -6.26 -2.74 21.17
N GLN A 248 -7.51 -2.82 21.61
CA GLN A 248 -8.04 -2.06 22.72
C GLN A 248 -7.69 -2.66 24.10
N LEU A 249 -7.62 -3.99 24.20
CA LEU A 249 -7.42 -4.70 25.47
C LEU A 249 -5.99 -5.21 25.71
N ALA A 250 -5.23 -5.49 24.66
CA ALA A 250 -3.85 -5.94 24.80
C ALA A 250 -2.93 -4.74 25.04
N HIS A 251 -2.25 -4.76 26.17
CA HIS A 251 -1.29 -3.73 26.58
C HIS A 251 0.14 -4.28 26.55
N GLY A 252 1.12 -3.38 26.46
CA GLY A 252 2.54 -3.72 26.41
C GLY A 252 3.08 -3.85 24.98
N ASN A 253 4.29 -4.42 24.87
CA ASN A 253 4.94 -4.62 23.58
C ASN A 253 4.39 -5.87 22.88
N LEU A 254 3.62 -5.67 21.80
CA LEU A 254 3.07 -6.76 21.00
C LEU A 254 4.14 -7.26 20.03
N THR A 255 4.64 -8.47 20.22
CA THR A 255 5.72 -9.02 19.38
C THR A 255 5.18 -9.87 18.22
N LYS A 256 4.01 -10.46 18.37
CA LYS A 256 3.38 -11.34 17.37
C LYS A 256 1.86 -11.18 17.34
N ILE A 257 1.28 -11.43 16.17
CA ILE A 257 -0.15 -11.65 15.98
C ILE A 257 -0.39 -12.87 15.10
N SER A 258 -1.26 -13.77 15.57
CA SER A 258 -1.72 -14.94 14.83
C SER A 258 -3.20 -14.78 14.50
N ILE A 259 -3.55 -14.97 13.24
CA ILE A 259 -4.91 -14.89 12.72
C ILE A 259 -5.29 -16.28 12.22
N GLU A 260 -6.11 -16.96 12.98
CA GLU A 260 -6.56 -18.32 12.73
C GLU A 260 -7.95 -18.31 12.10
N ARG A 261 -8.13 -19.07 11.02
CA ARG A 261 -9.41 -19.21 10.31
C ARG A 261 -9.80 -20.68 10.26
N GLU A 262 -11.04 -20.96 10.65
CA GLU A 262 -11.63 -22.30 10.66
C GLU A 262 -12.98 -22.32 9.92
N GLY A 263 -13.38 -23.49 9.44
CA GLY A 263 -14.67 -23.68 8.76
C GLY A 263 -14.81 -22.81 7.50
N ALA A 264 -15.96 -22.17 7.31
CA ALA A 264 -16.21 -21.38 6.10
C ALA A 264 -15.20 -20.24 5.87
N ALA A 265 -14.57 -19.68 6.92
CA ALA A 265 -13.53 -18.65 6.77
C ALA A 265 -12.20 -19.20 6.23
N ALA A 266 -11.95 -20.50 6.39
CA ALA A 266 -10.74 -21.17 5.91
C ALA A 266 -10.73 -21.31 4.38
N GLU A 267 -11.91 -21.42 3.76
CA GLU A 267 -12.09 -21.55 2.30
C GLU A 267 -12.01 -20.23 1.54
N LEU A 268 -12.03 -19.10 2.26
CA LEU A 268 -11.96 -17.76 1.66
C LEU A 268 -10.52 -17.27 1.49
N ALA A 269 -10.35 -16.26 0.63
CA ALA A 269 -9.09 -15.55 0.50
C ALA A 269 -8.67 -14.95 1.85
N GLY A 270 -7.48 -15.32 2.34
CA GLY A 270 -7.01 -14.94 3.67
C GLY A 270 -6.54 -13.50 3.80
N LYS A 271 -5.95 -12.93 2.73
CA LYS A 271 -5.35 -11.58 2.77
C LYS A 271 -6.34 -10.47 3.13
N PRO A 272 -7.58 -10.43 2.61
CA PRO A 272 -8.56 -9.43 3.03
C PRO A 272 -8.94 -9.51 4.51
N ILE A 273 -9.08 -10.73 5.04
CA ILE A 273 -9.38 -10.97 6.46
C ILE A 273 -8.20 -10.52 7.33
N GLU A 274 -6.97 -10.87 6.92
CA GLU A 274 -5.74 -10.42 7.59
C GLU A 274 -5.62 -8.89 7.62
N GLY A 275 -5.81 -8.24 6.47
CA GLY A 275 -5.80 -6.78 6.36
C GLY A 275 -6.86 -6.12 7.25
N ALA A 276 -8.04 -6.72 7.38
CA ALA A 276 -9.11 -6.23 8.26
C ALA A 276 -8.74 -6.35 9.75
N VAL A 277 -8.20 -7.49 10.20
CA VAL A 277 -7.71 -7.64 11.59
C VAL A 277 -6.64 -6.58 11.89
N LEU A 278 -5.64 -6.45 11.03
CA LEU A 278 -4.54 -5.53 11.25
C LEU A 278 -5.00 -4.07 11.21
N ALA A 279 -5.95 -3.73 10.32
CA ALA A 279 -6.53 -2.39 10.30
C ALA A 279 -7.25 -2.08 11.61
N GLY A 280 -8.09 -2.99 12.11
CA GLY A 280 -8.77 -2.84 13.41
C GLY A 280 -7.78 -2.66 14.56
N LEU A 281 -6.74 -3.50 14.62
CA LEU A 281 -5.68 -3.42 15.62
C LEU A 281 -4.93 -2.08 15.57
N MET A 282 -4.57 -1.62 14.37
CA MET A 282 -3.66 -0.51 14.17
C MET A 282 -4.33 0.87 14.23
N ARG A 283 -5.66 0.96 14.06
CA ARG A 283 -6.38 2.25 14.14
C ARG A 283 -6.20 2.98 15.46
N ARG A 284 -5.95 2.27 16.57
CA ARG A 284 -5.62 2.90 17.85
C ARG A 284 -4.40 3.81 17.78
N TYR A 285 -3.50 3.58 16.83
CA TYR A 285 -2.27 4.34 16.67
C TYR A 285 -2.36 5.46 15.64
N SER A 286 -3.26 5.36 14.65
CA SER A 286 -3.42 6.37 13.61
C SER A 286 -4.73 6.20 12.85
N ASP A 287 -5.42 7.31 12.60
CA ASP A 287 -6.62 7.36 11.76
C ASP A 287 -6.32 7.14 10.27
N THR A 288 -5.05 7.18 9.85
CA THR A 288 -4.63 6.94 8.45
C THR A 288 -4.53 5.45 8.10
N VAL A 289 -4.77 4.57 9.06
CA VAL A 289 -4.70 3.11 8.89
C VAL A 289 -5.88 2.59 8.06
N ASN A 290 -5.59 1.74 7.09
CA ASN A 290 -6.55 1.04 6.25
C ASN A 290 -6.08 -0.40 5.95
N MET A 291 -6.91 -1.19 5.29
CA MET A 291 -6.66 -2.62 5.07
C MET A 291 -5.46 -2.90 4.14
N VAL A 292 -4.99 -1.91 3.37
CA VAL A 292 -3.85 -2.04 2.45
C VAL A 292 -2.54 -1.67 3.14
N ASN A 293 -2.51 -0.59 3.94
CA ASN A 293 -1.30 -0.15 4.62
C ASN A 293 -1.08 -0.83 5.99
N ALA A 294 -2.13 -1.38 6.62
CA ALA A 294 -2.01 -1.98 7.96
C ALA A 294 -0.98 -3.12 8.05
N PRO A 295 -0.87 -4.06 7.09
CA PRO A 295 0.17 -5.09 7.13
C PRO A 295 1.60 -4.53 7.10
N TYR A 296 1.81 -3.45 6.33
CA TYR A 296 3.11 -2.78 6.25
C TYR A 296 3.43 -2.07 7.58
N LEU A 297 2.49 -1.29 8.11
CA LEU A 297 2.65 -0.59 9.39
C LEU A 297 2.87 -1.54 10.56
N ALA A 298 2.20 -2.70 10.56
CA ALA A 298 2.41 -3.75 11.55
C ALA A 298 3.85 -4.27 11.50
N LYS A 299 4.38 -4.55 10.30
CA LYS A 299 5.75 -5.02 10.11
C LYS A 299 6.80 -3.97 10.46
N GLU A 300 6.56 -2.70 10.13
CA GLU A 300 7.44 -1.57 10.49
C GLU A 300 7.58 -1.42 12.01
N ARG A 301 6.51 -1.73 12.75
CA ARG A 301 6.50 -1.79 14.22
C ARG A 301 7.10 -3.08 14.80
N GLY A 302 7.62 -3.97 13.95
CA GLY A 302 8.25 -5.22 14.38
C GLY A 302 7.28 -6.35 14.75
N LEU A 303 5.99 -6.25 14.36
CA LEU A 303 5.01 -7.29 14.64
C LEU A 303 5.18 -8.47 13.68
N ASP A 304 5.42 -9.67 14.22
CA ASP A 304 5.38 -10.93 13.45
C ASP A 304 3.93 -11.33 13.15
N VAL A 305 3.49 -11.18 11.90
CA VAL A 305 2.12 -11.49 11.46
C VAL A 305 2.05 -12.90 10.90
N ARG A 306 1.18 -13.73 11.49
CA ARG A 306 0.94 -15.12 11.07
C ARG A 306 -0.51 -15.32 10.67
N SER A 307 -0.73 -15.91 9.50
CA SER A 307 -2.03 -16.34 9.03
C SER A 307 -2.09 -17.87 9.03
N ILE A 308 -3.02 -18.44 9.79
CA ILE A 308 -3.15 -19.88 10.00
C ILE A 308 -4.53 -20.30 9.48
N ARG A 309 -4.53 -21.34 8.65
CA ARG A 309 -5.75 -21.98 8.15
C ARG A 309 -5.87 -23.35 8.79
N HIS A 310 -7.00 -23.64 9.42
CA HIS A 310 -7.31 -24.96 9.93
C HIS A 310 -8.36 -25.65 9.04
N GLU A 311 -8.09 -26.90 8.66
CA GLU A 311 -9.02 -27.75 7.89
C GLU A 311 -9.95 -28.59 8.78
N ARG A 312 -9.81 -28.48 10.11
CA ARG A 312 -10.61 -29.25 11.07
C ARG A 312 -12.02 -28.68 11.19
N GLU A 313 -12.99 -29.57 11.44
CA GLU A 313 -14.32 -29.17 11.88
C GLU A 313 -14.27 -28.70 13.34
N GLY A 314 -14.65 -27.44 13.57
CA GLY A 314 -14.75 -26.84 14.90
C GLY A 314 -16.17 -26.87 15.46
N ALA A 315 -16.36 -26.27 16.64
CA ALA A 315 -17.68 -26.13 17.27
C ALA A 315 -18.62 -25.16 16.54
N TYR A 316 -18.08 -24.33 15.64
CA TYR A 316 -18.80 -23.33 14.86
C TYR A 316 -18.64 -23.61 13.36
N ASN A 317 -19.66 -23.25 12.56
CA ASN A 317 -19.58 -23.32 11.10
C ASN A 317 -18.42 -22.47 10.54
N THR A 318 -18.10 -21.37 11.23
CA THR A 318 -16.94 -20.54 10.95
C THR A 318 -16.38 -19.96 12.23
N LEU A 319 -15.06 -19.82 12.31
CA LEU A 319 -14.40 -19.17 13.43
C LEU A 319 -13.22 -18.34 12.92
N ILE A 320 -13.10 -17.12 13.41
CA ILE A 320 -11.88 -16.32 13.31
C ILE A 320 -11.37 -16.12 14.72
N ARG A 321 -10.10 -16.45 14.95
CA ARG A 321 -9.41 -16.22 16.22
C ARG A 321 -8.20 -15.34 15.98
N VAL A 322 -8.07 -14.31 16.80
CA VAL A 322 -6.95 -13.38 16.78
C VAL A 322 -6.21 -13.51 18.10
N THR A 323 -4.94 -13.91 18.02
CA THR A 323 -4.07 -14.13 19.17
C THR A 323 -2.88 -13.18 19.10
N VAL A 324 -2.67 -12.38 20.14
CA VAL A 324 -1.48 -11.54 20.26
C VAL A 324 -0.56 -12.04 21.37
N GLY A 325 0.74 -11.99 21.10
CA GLY A 325 1.76 -12.25 22.12
C GLY A 325 2.03 -11.01 22.94
N THR A 326 1.94 -11.15 24.27
CA THR A 326 2.30 -10.10 25.23
C THR A 326 3.38 -10.63 26.18
N GLU A 327 4.00 -9.75 26.96
CA GLU A 327 4.96 -10.14 28.01
C GLU A 327 4.32 -11.07 29.07
N GLN A 328 3.00 -11.01 29.25
CA GLN A 328 2.25 -11.84 30.18
C GLN A 328 1.73 -13.14 29.56
N GLY A 329 2.14 -13.44 28.32
CA GLY A 329 1.67 -14.60 27.55
C GLY A 329 0.68 -14.24 26.45
N ASP A 330 0.17 -15.28 25.79
CA ASP A 330 -0.72 -15.12 24.65
C ASP A 330 -2.13 -14.73 25.10
N ARG A 331 -2.72 -13.77 24.38
CA ARG A 331 -4.06 -13.26 24.61
C ARG A 331 -4.87 -13.42 23.32
N SER A 332 -5.92 -14.22 23.35
CA SER A 332 -6.76 -14.50 22.19
C SER A 332 -8.20 -14.02 22.34
N VAL A 333 -8.79 -13.55 21.25
CA VAL A 333 -10.24 -13.39 21.11
C VAL A 333 -10.71 -14.23 19.94
N ALA A 334 -11.95 -14.71 19.99
CA ALA A 334 -12.53 -15.46 18.89
C ALA A 334 -13.97 -15.03 18.62
N GLY A 335 -14.35 -15.06 17.34
CA GLY A 335 -15.69 -14.71 16.90
C GLY A 335 -16.15 -15.55 15.72
N THR A 336 -17.46 -15.52 15.50
CA THR A 336 -18.18 -16.27 14.46
C THR A 336 -19.22 -15.37 13.77
N LEU A 337 -19.90 -15.90 12.75
CA LEU A 337 -21.01 -15.24 12.06
C LEU A 337 -22.31 -15.98 12.32
N PHE A 338 -23.25 -15.33 13.00
CA PHE A 338 -24.62 -15.83 13.16
C PHE A 338 -25.42 -15.56 11.88
N GLY A 339 -26.18 -16.56 11.42
CA GLY A 339 -26.96 -16.46 10.18
C GLY A 339 -26.11 -16.08 8.96
N ASN A 340 -24.83 -16.44 8.98
CA ASN A 340 -23.80 -16.13 7.97
C ASN A 340 -23.40 -14.65 7.81
N ASN A 341 -24.06 -13.70 8.49
CA ASN A 341 -23.82 -12.27 8.26
C ASN A 341 -23.65 -11.42 9.52
N ALA A 342 -24.07 -11.89 10.70
CA ALA A 342 -24.03 -11.10 11.93
C ALA A 342 -22.78 -11.45 12.78
N PRO A 343 -21.79 -10.55 12.92
CA PRO A 343 -20.61 -10.80 13.75
C PRO A 343 -20.96 -11.02 15.21
N ARG A 344 -20.43 -12.10 15.78
CA ARG A 344 -20.52 -12.40 17.21
C ARG A 344 -19.16 -12.73 17.77
N LEU A 345 -18.81 -12.06 18.86
CA LEU A 345 -17.75 -12.50 19.74
C LEU A 345 -18.24 -13.76 20.48
N VAL A 346 -17.38 -14.77 20.60
CA VAL A 346 -17.67 -16.03 21.31
C VAL A 346 -16.67 -16.32 22.43
N GLU A 347 -15.50 -15.68 22.41
CA GLU A 347 -14.46 -15.88 23.42
C GLU A 347 -13.58 -14.63 23.59
N ILE A 348 -13.26 -14.30 24.85
CA ILE A 348 -12.21 -13.33 25.21
C ILE A 348 -11.27 -13.97 26.22
N PHE A 349 -9.98 -14.06 25.89
CA PHE A 349 -8.89 -14.52 26.76
C PHE A 349 -9.17 -15.85 27.48
N GLY A 350 -9.79 -16.80 26.75
CA GLY A 350 -10.16 -18.12 27.24
C GLY A 350 -11.48 -18.18 28.02
N ILE A 351 -12.23 -17.08 28.10
CA ILE A 351 -13.56 -17.04 28.70
C ILE A 351 -14.60 -16.98 27.57
N GLY A 352 -15.51 -17.95 27.55
CA GLY A 352 -16.64 -17.98 26.63
C GLY A 352 -17.62 -16.85 26.93
N ILE A 353 -17.95 -16.06 25.92
CA ILE A 353 -18.87 -14.92 26.01
C ILE A 353 -19.52 -14.69 24.66
N GLU A 354 -20.84 -14.57 24.63
CA GLU A 354 -21.58 -14.28 23.39
C GLU A 354 -21.98 -12.80 23.37
N ALA A 355 -21.41 -12.02 22.46
CA ALA A 355 -21.71 -10.59 22.39
C ALA A 355 -21.62 -10.03 20.96
N GLU A 356 -22.45 -9.02 20.69
CA GLU A 356 -22.25 -8.09 19.56
C GLU A 356 -21.22 -7.02 19.99
N LEU A 357 -20.30 -6.68 19.08
CA LEU A 357 -19.34 -5.58 19.28
C LEU A 357 -19.82 -4.37 18.49
N SER A 358 -20.38 -3.37 19.16
CA SER A 358 -20.91 -2.17 18.52
C SER A 358 -20.94 -0.97 19.47
N GLY A 359 -20.67 0.22 18.93
CA GLY A 359 -20.83 1.48 19.64
C GLY A 359 -19.92 1.61 20.86
N HIS A 360 -20.48 2.13 21.95
CA HIS A 360 -19.77 2.31 23.21
C HIS A 360 -19.96 1.08 24.10
N MET A 361 -18.86 0.49 24.54
CA MET A 361 -18.89 -0.69 25.40
C MET A 361 -17.98 -0.53 26.62
N LEU A 362 -18.26 -1.28 27.67
CA LEU A 362 -17.41 -1.40 28.85
C LEU A 362 -17.00 -2.86 29.03
N TYR A 363 -15.69 -3.10 29.04
CA TYR A 363 -15.09 -4.37 29.40
C TYR A 363 -14.68 -4.33 30.87
N ILE A 364 -15.18 -5.28 31.65
CA ILE A 364 -14.87 -5.38 33.08
C ILE A 364 -14.38 -6.80 33.38
N VAL A 365 -13.25 -6.90 34.07
CA VAL A 365 -12.82 -8.16 34.70
C VAL A 365 -13.17 -8.07 36.18
N ASN A 366 -13.87 -9.08 36.70
CA ASN A 366 -14.33 -9.11 38.07
C ASN A 366 -14.21 -10.50 38.70
N ASP A 367 -14.30 -10.55 40.03
CA ASP A 367 -14.54 -11.78 40.78
C ASP A 367 -16.04 -12.15 40.69
N ASP A 368 -16.34 -13.41 40.40
CA ASP A 368 -17.70 -13.97 40.35
C ASP A 368 -18.27 -14.06 41.79
N ALA A 369 -18.77 -12.93 42.28
CA ALA A 369 -19.28 -12.77 43.64
C ALA A 369 -20.68 -12.12 43.66
N PRO A 370 -21.53 -12.45 44.67
CA PRO A 370 -22.84 -11.84 44.81
C PRO A 370 -22.82 -10.30 44.86
N GLY A 371 -23.82 -9.69 44.23
CA GLY A 371 -24.03 -8.24 44.24
C GLY A 371 -23.25 -7.45 43.17
N PHE A 372 -22.28 -8.06 42.48
CA PHE A 372 -21.50 -7.38 41.43
C PHE A 372 -22.37 -6.74 40.34
N ILE A 373 -23.28 -7.51 39.75
CA ILE A 373 -24.19 -7.04 38.70
C ILE A 373 -25.03 -5.85 39.18
N GLY A 374 -25.54 -5.93 40.41
CA GLY A 374 -26.32 -4.85 41.02
C GLY A 374 -25.51 -3.56 41.17
N ARG A 375 -24.26 -3.65 41.66
CA ARG A 375 -23.38 -2.50 41.82
C ARG A 375 -23.09 -1.79 40.49
N ILE A 376 -22.79 -2.54 39.43
CA ILE A 376 -22.56 -1.96 38.09
C ILE A 376 -23.84 -1.32 37.55
N GLY A 377 -24.98 -2.00 37.65
CA GLY A 377 -26.26 -1.46 37.20
C GLY A 377 -26.65 -0.16 37.93
N THR A 378 -26.47 -0.13 39.26
CA THR A 378 -26.72 1.07 40.06
C THR A 378 -25.77 2.20 39.67
N LEU A 379 -24.46 1.94 39.54
CA LEU A 379 -23.48 2.96 39.15
C LEU A 379 -23.85 3.61 37.82
N LEU A 380 -24.18 2.82 36.79
CA LEU A 380 -24.57 3.34 35.48
C LEU A 380 -25.90 4.09 35.54
N GLY A 381 -26.88 3.57 36.29
CA GLY A 381 -28.17 4.21 36.49
C GLY A 381 -28.09 5.58 37.19
N GLU A 382 -27.25 5.70 38.23
CA GLU A 382 -27.00 6.97 38.94
C GLU A 382 -26.40 8.06 38.04
N HIS A 383 -25.70 7.65 36.98
CA HIS A 383 -25.13 8.56 35.98
C HIS A 383 -26.00 8.66 34.71
N ALA A 384 -27.23 8.15 34.76
CA ALA A 384 -28.18 8.14 33.65
C ALA A 384 -27.60 7.52 32.36
N ILE A 385 -26.81 6.46 32.49
CA ILE A 385 -26.26 5.69 31.37
C ILE A 385 -27.14 4.46 31.14
N ASN A 386 -27.80 4.41 29.98
CA ASN A 386 -28.60 3.26 29.60
C ASN A 386 -27.72 2.09 29.13
N ILE A 387 -28.09 0.86 29.52
CA ILE A 387 -27.41 -0.38 29.13
C ILE A 387 -28.19 -1.00 27.97
N GLY A 388 -27.55 -1.13 26.81
CA GLY A 388 -28.14 -1.79 25.65
C GLY A 388 -28.05 -3.31 25.73
N THR A 389 -26.87 -3.84 26.09
CA THR A 389 -26.63 -5.28 26.26
C THR A 389 -25.76 -5.54 27.48
N PHE A 390 -25.92 -6.73 28.08
CA PHE A 390 -25.18 -7.14 29.26
C PHE A 390 -24.78 -8.62 29.13
N ASN A 391 -23.51 -8.87 28.80
CA ASN A 391 -23.01 -10.21 28.51
C ASN A 391 -21.95 -10.59 29.55
N LEU A 392 -22.15 -11.73 30.23
CA LEU A 392 -21.26 -12.21 31.29
C LEU A 392 -20.69 -13.57 30.90
N GLY A 393 -19.37 -13.68 30.87
CA GLY A 393 -18.64 -14.94 30.79
C GLY A 393 -17.91 -15.21 32.10
N ARG A 394 -17.81 -16.48 32.50
CA ARG A 394 -17.02 -16.89 33.68
C ARG A 394 -16.09 -18.03 33.33
N ARG A 395 -14.87 -18.01 33.86
CA ARG A 395 -13.90 -19.09 33.67
C ARG A 395 -14.30 -20.35 34.44
N GLN A 396 -14.70 -20.15 35.69
CA GLN A 396 -15.24 -21.18 36.59
C GLN A 396 -16.13 -20.50 37.65
N ALA A 397 -17.02 -21.25 38.27
CA ALA A 397 -17.89 -20.71 39.32
C ALA A 397 -17.07 -20.18 40.50
N GLY A 398 -17.36 -18.94 40.94
CA GLY A 398 -16.64 -18.28 42.04
C GLY A 398 -15.20 -17.85 41.71
N GLY A 399 -14.81 -17.89 40.43
CA GLY A 399 -13.50 -17.47 39.94
C GLY A 399 -13.55 -16.11 39.22
N GLU A 400 -12.67 -15.93 38.24
CA GLU A 400 -12.66 -14.76 37.37
C GLU A 400 -13.80 -14.78 36.35
N ALA A 401 -14.45 -13.63 36.19
CA ALA A 401 -15.48 -13.36 35.21
C ALA A 401 -15.15 -12.13 34.35
N VAL A 402 -15.74 -12.09 33.16
CA VAL A 402 -15.67 -10.98 32.22
C VAL A 402 -17.09 -10.52 31.94
N LEU A 403 -17.33 -9.24 32.19
CA LEU A 403 -18.54 -8.53 31.80
C LEU A 403 -18.23 -7.65 30.59
N LEU A 404 -19.04 -7.80 29.54
CA LEU A 404 -19.05 -6.93 28.38
C LEU A 404 -20.46 -6.35 28.22
N LEU A 405 -20.58 -5.05 28.40
CA LEU A 405 -21.84 -4.32 28.27
C LEU A 405 -21.75 -3.26 27.17
N SER A 406 -22.84 -3.06 26.43
CA SER A 406 -22.98 -1.90 25.54
C SER A 406 -23.82 -0.82 26.20
N VAL A 407 -23.52 0.44 25.89
CA VAL A 407 -24.24 1.61 26.39
C VAL A 407 -24.56 2.55 25.24
N ASP A 408 -25.61 3.35 25.41
CA ASP A 408 -26.12 4.22 24.33
C ASP A 408 -25.31 5.51 24.15
N GLN A 409 -24.35 5.78 25.05
CA GLN A 409 -23.60 7.04 25.10
C GLN A 409 -22.14 6.82 25.52
N PRO A 410 -21.22 7.74 25.17
CA PRO A 410 -19.82 7.67 25.62
C PRO A 410 -19.74 7.62 27.16
N ILE A 411 -18.86 6.78 27.68
CA ILE A 411 -18.68 6.57 29.13
C ILE A 411 -17.73 7.65 29.66
N PRO A 412 -18.17 8.54 30.56
CA PRO A 412 -17.27 9.53 31.15
C PRO A 412 -16.16 8.88 31.97
N GLN A 413 -14.96 9.45 31.96
CA GLN A 413 -13.82 8.93 32.74
C GLN A 413 -14.15 8.79 34.23
N SER A 414 -14.94 9.72 34.78
CA SER A 414 -15.39 9.67 36.19
C SER A 414 -16.24 8.43 36.51
N VAL A 415 -16.95 7.86 35.54
CA VAL A 415 -17.72 6.62 35.72
C VAL A 415 -16.79 5.41 35.64
N VAL A 416 -15.79 5.44 34.76
CA VAL A 416 -14.75 4.40 34.67
C VAL A 416 -13.99 4.30 35.99
N ASP A 417 -13.57 5.44 36.55
CA ASP A 417 -12.84 5.49 37.82
C ASP A 417 -13.67 4.93 38.97
N LYS A 418 -14.95 5.33 39.08
CA LYS A 418 -15.88 4.77 40.08
C LYS A 418 -16.13 3.28 39.90
N ALA A 419 -16.14 2.79 38.66
CA ALA A 419 -16.30 1.36 38.39
C ALA A 419 -15.08 0.56 38.86
N CYS A 420 -13.87 1.10 38.72
CA CYS A 420 -12.65 0.49 39.26
C CYS A 420 -12.67 0.35 40.79
N ASP A 421 -13.32 1.28 41.49
CA ASP A 421 -13.42 1.28 42.96
C ASP A 421 -14.47 0.31 43.51
N LEU A 422 -15.28 -0.31 42.65
CA LEU A 422 -16.31 -1.26 43.09
C LEU A 422 -15.70 -2.57 43.60
N GLU A 423 -16.29 -3.08 44.69
CA GLU A 423 -15.88 -4.35 45.28
C GLU A 423 -15.94 -5.50 44.27
N GLY A 424 -14.81 -6.20 44.10
CA GLY A 424 -14.64 -7.33 43.20
C GLY A 424 -14.25 -6.97 41.77
N VAL A 425 -14.07 -5.69 41.44
CA VAL A 425 -13.57 -5.26 40.12
C VAL A 425 -12.04 -5.30 40.07
N ARG A 426 -11.50 -5.87 38.99
CA ARG A 426 -10.05 -5.97 38.75
C ARG A 426 -9.58 -5.02 37.65
N VAL A 427 -10.36 -4.93 36.56
CA VAL A 427 -10.03 -4.12 35.39
C VAL A 427 -11.32 -3.53 34.83
N VAL A 428 -11.27 -2.27 34.41
CA VAL A 428 -12.33 -1.61 33.63
C VAL A 428 -11.68 -0.94 32.43
N THR A 429 -12.15 -1.27 31.23
CA THR A 429 -11.65 -0.68 29.99
C THR A 429 -12.84 -0.21 29.15
N PRO A 430 -12.99 1.10 28.87
CA PRO A 430 -13.95 1.57 27.89
C PRO A 430 -13.49 1.15 26.49
N LEU A 431 -14.44 0.70 25.67
CA LEU A 431 -14.22 0.25 24.31
C LEU A 431 -15.10 1.02 23.32
N SER A 432 -14.61 1.15 22.09
CA SER A 432 -15.34 1.77 20.98
C SER A 432 -15.19 0.93 19.71
N PHE A 433 -16.29 0.73 18.99
CA PHE A 433 -16.34 -0.04 17.73
C PHE A 433 -16.99 0.75 16.60
#